data_AF-A0A1X9LHT7-F1
#
_entry.id   AF-A0A1X9LHT7-F1
#
_cell.length_a   1.000
_cell.length_b   1.000
_cell.length_c   1.000
_cell.angle_alpha   90.00
_cell.angle_beta   90.00
_cell.angle_gamma   90.00
#
_symmetry.space_group_name_H-M   'P 1'
#
loop_
_entity.id
_entity.type
_entity.pdbx_description
1 polymer ?
#
loop_
_entity_poly.entity_id
_entity_poly.type
_entity_poly.pdbx_seq_one_letter_code
_entity_poly.pdbx_strand_id
1 'polypeptide(L)'
;MNRTDRLYALVEELRAVAPRPRSARWLAERFEVSVRTIERDVSALQQAGTPIYAEPGRTGGYCVSREHTLPPLNFTPQEAAAMAVALQSMGDSPFRPAAETALRKLVFAMRGDDAQAARDLAARVHFLRDDVAEARVPRLISDAVAHPRVLRIAYGDRAGTRTSREIEPLGYVERSGAWYLIAWCRLRDGLRAFRIDRILDVAVTTETPPPRTLTAEDIDIVYGTLEPLTL
;
A
#
# COMPACT_ATOMS: atom_id res chain seq x y z
N MET A 1 25.15 -15.83 -15.70
CA MET A 1 23.98 -15.22 -15.04
C MET A 1 22.84 -15.09 -16.03
N ASN A 2 21.62 -15.57 -15.73
CA ASN A 2 20.45 -15.36 -16.59
C ASN A 2 20.08 -13.86 -16.59
N ARG A 3 19.47 -13.37 -17.67
CA ARG A 3 19.05 -11.97 -17.81
C ARG A 3 18.10 -11.53 -16.70
N THR A 4 17.14 -12.37 -16.30
CA THR A 4 16.19 -12.04 -15.22
C THR A 4 16.90 -11.82 -13.89
N ASP A 5 17.83 -12.70 -13.52
CA ASP A 5 18.62 -12.57 -12.29
C ASP A 5 19.49 -11.31 -12.33
N ARG A 6 20.06 -10.99 -13.50
CA ARG A 6 20.87 -9.78 -13.70
C ARG A 6 20.04 -8.50 -13.57
N LEU A 7 18.83 -8.47 -14.14
CA LEU A 7 17.92 -7.32 -14.02
C LEU A 7 17.56 -7.07 -12.55
N TYR A 8 17.22 -8.12 -11.81
CA TYR A 8 16.94 -8.02 -10.37
C TYR A 8 18.16 -7.52 -9.59
N ALA A 9 19.33 -8.13 -9.83
CA ALA A 9 20.57 -7.75 -9.14
C ALA A 9 21.01 -6.31 -9.46
N LEU A 10 20.78 -5.84 -10.69
CA LEU A 10 21.07 -4.46 -11.09
C LEU A 10 20.21 -3.45 -10.32
N VAL A 11 18.91 -3.71 -10.18
CA VAL A 11 18.01 -2.86 -9.38
C VAL A 11 18.45 -2.82 -7.91
N GLU A 12 18.77 -3.98 -7.33
CA GLU A 12 19.19 -4.05 -5.93
C GLU A 12 20.53 -3.36 -5.68
N GLU A 13 21.49 -3.48 -6.60
CA GLU A 13 22.76 -2.73 -6.52
C GLU A 13 22.51 -1.22 -6.54
N LEU A 14 21.69 -0.72 -7.47
CA LEU A 14 21.38 0.70 -7.56
C LEU A 14 20.59 1.22 -6.34
N ARG A 15 19.70 0.40 -5.76
CA ARG A 15 18.97 0.72 -4.53
C ARG A 15 19.89 0.80 -3.31
N ALA A 16 20.82 -0.14 -3.17
CA ALA A 16 21.72 -0.22 -2.03
C ALA A 16 22.63 1.01 -1.90
N VAL A 17 22.98 1.65 -3.01
CA VAL A 17 23.87 2.81 -3.04
C VAL A 17 23.15 4.15 -3.22
N ALA A 18 21.82 4.15 -3.39
CA ALA A 18 21.03 5.36 -3.64
C ALA A 18 21.24 6.42 -2.54
N PRO A 19 21.45 7.70 -2.90
CA PRO A 19 21.26 8.30 -4.21
C PRO A 19 22.55 8.37 -5.04
N ARG A 20 23.61 7.64 -4.68
CA ARG A 20 24.89 7.70 -5.39
C ARG A 20 24.80 6.95 -6.72
N PRO A 21 25.23 7.55 -7.85
CA PRO A 21 25.18 6.89 -9.14
C PRO A 21 26.27 5.81 -9.28
N ARG A 22 25.99 4.80 -10.11
CA ARG A 22 26.98 3.83 -10.62
C ARG A 22 27.13 3.99 -12.12
N SER A 23 28.37 4.16 -12.59
CA SER A 23 28.63 4.26 -14.02
C SER A 23 28.30 2.95 -14.74
N ALA A 24 27.92 3.06 -16.01
CA ALA A 24 27.64 1.88 -16.85
C ALA A 24 28.85 0.93 -16.93
N ARG A 25 30.07 1.49 -16.91
CA ARG A 25 31.33 0.73 -16.88
C ARG A 25 31.50 -0.05 -15.58
N TRP A 26 31.25 0.58 -14.44
CA TRP A 26 31.35 -0.08 -13.14
C TRP A 26 30.34 -1.23 -13.03
N LEU A 27 29.10 -1.02 -13.47
CA LEU A 27 28.07 -2.07 -13.50
C LEU A 27 28.45 -3.21 -14.45
N ALA A 28 29.02 -2.88 -15.61
CA ALA A 28 29.48 -3.86 -16.59
C ALA A 28 30.58 -4.76 -16.01
N GLU A 29 31.56 -4.18 -15.32
CA GLU A 29 32.60 -4.91 -14.60
C GLU A 29 32.00 -5.76 -13.47
N ARG A 30 31.11 -5.19 -12.65
CA ARG A 30 30.49 -5.87 -11.50
C ARG A 30 29.67 -7.10 -11.88
N PHE A 31 28.95 -7.02 -13.00
CA PHE A 31 28.05 -8.07 -13.51
C PHE A 31 28.68 -8.92 -14.62
N GLU A 32 29.96 -8.69 -14.95
CA GLU A 32 30.72 -9.41 -15.97
C GLU A 32 30.02 -9.43 -17.35
N VAL A 33 29.50 -8.26 -17.76
CA VAL A 33 28.82 -8.06 -19.05
C VAL A 33 29.37 -6.83 -19.77
N SER A 34 29.01 -6.64 -21.04
CA SER A 34 29.38 -5.42 -21.76
C SER A 34 28.57 -4.20 -21.28
N VAL A 35 29.14 -3.01 -21.42
CA VAL A 35 28.44 -1.73 -21.16
C VAL A 35 27.12 -1.65 -21.94
N ARG A 36 27.14 -2.07 -23.21
CA ARG A 36 25.93 -2.14 -24.07
C ARG A 36 24.84 -3.06 -23.50
N THR A 37 25.21 -4.09 -22.73
CA THR A 37 24.26 -4.98 -22.06
C THR A 37 23.62 -4.27 -20.87
N ILE A 38 24.42 -3.57 -20.05
CA ILE A 38 23.92 -2.74 -18.94
C ILE A 38 22.96 -1.68 -19.46
N GLU A 39 23.33 -0.93 -20.50
CA GLU A 39 22.48 0.12 -21.08
C GLU A 39 21.13 -0.44 -21.56
N ARG A 40 21.14 -1.61 -22.21
CA ARG A 40 19.90 -2.30 -22.65
C ARG A 40 19.07 -2.80 -21.47
N ASP A 41 19.70 -3.33 -20.44
CA ASP A 41 19.01 -3.84 -19.25
C ASP A 41 18.41 -2.70 -18.42
N VAL A 42 19.13 -1.59 -18.26
CA VAL A 42 18.61 -0.35 -17.65
C VAL A 42 17.43 0.19 -18.45
N SER A 43 17.54 0.25 -19.78
CA SER A 43 16.43 0.71 -20.64
C SER A 43 15.19 -0.19 -20.50
N ALA A 44 15.37 -1.52 -20.43
CA ALA A 44 14.27 -2.45 -20.20
C ALA A 44 13.62 -2.25 -18.82
N LEU A 45 14.42 -1.99 -17.78
CA LEU A 45 13.91 -1.69 -16.43
C LEU A 45 13.14 -0.38 -16.38
N GLN A 46 13.61 0.66 -17.08
CA GLN A 46 12.91 1.94 -17.20
C GLN A 46 11.57 1.79 -17.93
N GLN A 47 11.55 1.03 -19.04
CA GLN A 47 10.31 0.71 -19.76
C GLN A 47 9.33 -0.11 -18.91
N ALA A 48 9.84 -0.93 -17.99
CA ALA A 48 9.05 -1.67 -17.01
C ALA A 48 8.63 -0.82 -15.79
N GLY A 49 8.93 0.48 -15.76
CA GLY A 49 8.53 1.40 -14.70
C GLY A 49 9.46 1.44 -13.48
N THR A 50 10.66 0.87 -13.56
CA THR A 50 11.66 1.02 -12.49
C THR A 50 12.21 2.45 -12.52
N PRO A 51 12.22 3.20 -11.39
CA PRO A 51 12.58 4.62 -11.34
C PRO A 51 14.10 4.83 -11.37
N ILE A 52 14.75 4.33 -12.42
CA ILE A 52 16.18 4.54 -12.70
C ILE A 52 16.33 5.79 -13.56
N TYR A 53 17.19 6.70 -13.15
CA TYR A 53 17.58 7.88 -13.93
C TYR A 53 19.09 7.87 -14.17
N ALA A 54 19.54 8.64 -15.17
CA ALA A 54 20.95 8.82 -15.47
C ALA A 54 21.38 10.22 -15.02
N GLU A 55 22.42 10.29 -14.19
CA GLU A 55 23.08 11.53 -13.83
C GLU A 55 24.21 11.80 -14.84
N PRO A 56 24.20 12.92 -15.57
CA PRO A 56 25.23 13.25 -16.55
C PRO A 56 26.53 13.72 -15.88
N GLY A 57 27.65 13.64 -16.61
CA GLY A 57 28.95 14.17 -16.17
C GLY A 57 30.02 13.09 -15.91
N ARG A 58 31.25 13.53 -15.62
CA ARG A 58 32.43 12.66 -15.51
C ARG A 58 32.34 11.62 -14.36
N THR A 59 31.59 11.95 -13.32
CA THR A 59 31.29 11.09 -12.16
C THR A 59 29.86 10.58 -12.15
N GLY A 60 29.12 10.77 -13.25
CA GLY A 60 27.73 10.40 -13.40
C GLY A 60 27.53 8.89 -13.65
N GLY A 61 26.27 8.49 -13.77
CA GLY A 61 25.87 7.10 -13.92
C GLY A 61 24.40 6.88 -13.66
N TYR A 62 24.00 5.61 -13.54
CA TYR A 62 22.63 5.24 -13.22
C TYR A 62 22.39 5.27 -11.72
N CYS A 63 21.22 5.74 -11.30
CA CYS A 63 20.79 5.77 -9.92
C CYS A 63 19.28 5.49 -9.84
N VAL A 64 18.82 4.94 -8.71
CA VAL A 64 17.40 4.82 -8.41
C VAL A 64 16.97 6.04 -7.58
N SER A 65 15.86 6.67 -7.97
CA SER A 65 15.33 7.84 -7.25
C SER A 65 15.02 7.49 -5.79
N ARG A 66 15.66 8.21 -4.86
CA ARG A 66 15.36 8.16 -3.42
C ARG A 66 13.90 8.47 -3.12
N GLU A 67 13.24 9.23 -3.98
CA GLU A 67 11.84 9.64 -3.83
C GLU A 67 10.86 8.49 -4.10
N HIS A 68 11.33 7.39 -4.71
CA HIS A 68 10.49 6.27 -5.14
C HIS A 68 10.90 4.92 -4.53
N THR A 69 11.81 4.90 -3.54
CA THR A 69 12.20 3.67 -2.83
C THR A 69 12.59 4.01 -1.40
N LEU A 70 12.06 3.25 -0.43
CA LEU A 70 12.49 3.36 0.96
C LEU A 70 13.98 2.99 1.06
N PRO A 71 14.80 3.76 1.79
CA PRO A 71 16.18 3.35 2.08
C PRO A 71 16.17 1.99 2.80
N PRO A 72 17.27 1.22 2.77
CA PRO A 72 17.38 -0.01 3.55
C PRO A 72 17.03 0.26 5.01
N LEU A 73 15.95 -0.35 5.49
CA LEU A 73 15.50 -0.25 6.88
C LEU A 73 16.04 -1.45 7.66
N ASN A 74 16.71 -1.19 8.78
CA ASN A 74 17.09 -2.22 9.72
C ASN A 74 16.00 -2.33 10.77
N PHE A 75 15.40 -3.51 10.90
CA PHE A 75 14.47 -3.84 11.98
C PHE A 75 15.14 -4.82 12.92
N THR A 76 15.08 -4.54 14.21
CA THR A 76 15.36 -5.54 15.24
C THR A 76 14.29 -6.65 15.19
N PRO A 77 14.58 -7.85 15.72
CA PRO A 77 13.59 -8.91 15.82
C PRO A 77 12.31 -8.49 16.57
N GLN A 78 12.43 -7.66 17.62
CA GLN A 78 11.27 -7.15 18.35
C GLN A 78 10.44 -6.16 17.53
N GLU A 79 11.06 -5.22 16.81
CA GLU A 79 10.34 -4.27 15.96
C GLU A 79 9.62 -4.97 14.82
N ALA A 80 10.26 -5.96 14.19
CA ALA A 80 9.64 -6.75 13.14
C ALA A 80 8.45 -7.57 13.67
N ALA A 81 8.58 -8.18 14.84
CA ALA A 81 7.47 -8.89 15.48
C ALA A 81 6.32 -7.93 15.84
N ALA A 82 6.63 -6.75 16.39
CA ALA A 82 5.63 -5.72 16.72
C ALA A 82 4.87 -5.24 15.47
N MET A 83 5.59 -4.95 14.38
CA MET A 83 5.01 -4.61 13.08
C MET A 83 4.12 -5.74 12.55
N ALA A 84 4.58 -6.98 12.62
CA ALA A 84 3.79 -8.13 12.18
C ALA A 84 2.49 -8.27 12.97
N VAL A 85 2.56 -8.11 14.30
CA VAL A 85 1.37 -8.10 15.17
C VAL A 85 0.44 -6.96 14.79
N ALA A 86 0.93 -5.73 14.65
CA ALA A 86 0.11 -4.56 14.29
C ALA A 86 -0.61 -4.74 12.94
N LEU A 87 0.12 -5.18 11.90
CA LEU A 87 -0.43 -5.43 10.57
C LEU A 87 -1.48 -6.55 10.58
N GLN A 88 -1.26 -7.61 11.37
CA GLN A 88 -2.23 -8.70 11.54
C GLN A 88 -3.45 -8.30 12.40
N SER A 89 -3.31 -7.32 13.28
CA SER A 89 -4.41 -6.80 14.10
C SER A 89 -5.38 -5.92 13.32
N MET A 90 -5.09 -5.59 12.05
CA MET A 90 -5.91 -4.65 11.27
C MET A 90 -7.32 -5.17 10.93
N GLY A 91 -7.73 -6.37 11.34
CA GLY A 91 -9.14 -6.80 11.30
C GLY A 91 -9.81 -6.54 9.96
N ASP A 92 -11.00 -5.94 9.96
CA ASP A 92 -11.75 -5.55 8.75
C ASP A 92 -11.38 -4.16 8.21
N SER A 93 -10.19 -3.66 8.55
CA SER A 93 -9.70 -2.38 8.05
C SER A 93 -9.67 -2.38 6.52
N PRO A 94 -10.04 -1.25 5.88
CA PRO A 94 -9.88 -1.08 4.43
C PRO A 94 -8.42 -1.26 3.98
N PHE A 95 -7.45 -1.10 4.89
CA PHE A 95 -6.03 -1.25 4.61
C PHE A 95 -5.50 -2.68 4.81
N ARG A 96 -6.32 -3.66 5.24
CA ARG A 96 -5.88 -5.06 5.39
C ARG A 96 -5.13 -5.60 4.16
N PRO A 97 -5.58 -5.40 2.90
CA PRO A 97 -4.86 -5.89 1.72
C PRO A 97 -3.45 -5.30 1.57
N ALA A 98 -3.30 -4.01 1.88
CA ALA A 98 -2.01 -3.34 1.89
C ALA A 98 -1.14 -3.86 3.04
N ALA A 99 -1.73 -4.10 4.22
CA ALA A 99 -1.07 -4.66 5.39
C ALA A 99 -0.52 -6.07 5.15
N GLU A 100 -1.28 -6.94 4.48
CA GLU A 100 -0.83 -8.27 4.05
C GLU A 100 0.39 -8.18 3.15
N THR A 101 0.40 -7.23 2.23
CA THR A 101 1.50 -7.02 1.29
C THR A 101 2.73 -6.43 2.02
N ALA A 102 2.52 -5.50 2.94
CA ALA A 102 3.57 -4.91 3.76
C ALA A 102 4.23 -5.97 4.66
N LEU A 103 3.45 -6.87 5.26
CA LEU A 103 3.97 -7.97 6.07
C LEU A 103 4.86 -8.90 5.27
N ARG A 104 4.47 -9.26 4.04
CA ARG A 104 5.32 -10.07 3.15
C ARG A 104 6.65 -9.37 2.84
N LYS A 105 6.61 -8.07 2.57
CA LYS A 105 7.82 -7.26 2.33
C LYS A 105 8.73 -7.22 3.55
N LEU A 106 8.16 -7.06 4.75
CA LEU A 106 8.90 -7.08 6.01
C LEU A 106 9.62 -8.42 6.21
N VAL A 107 8.90 -9.53 6.10
CA VAL A 107 9.46 -10.88 6.25
C VAL A 107 10.54 -11.16 5.20
N PHE A 108 10.36 -10.67 3.97
CA PHE A 108 11.34 -10.81 2.89
C PHE A 108 12.62 -9.97 3.11
N ALA A 109 12.48 -8.78 3.71
CA ALA A 109 13.61 -7.89 3.99
C ALA A 109 14.53 -8.43 5.10
N MET A 110 13.99 -9.20 6.04
CA MET A 110 14.77 -9.81 7.12
C MET A 110 15.61 -10.99 6.61
N ARG A 111 16.85 -11.11 7.10
CA ARG A 111 17.79 -12.17 6.74
C ARG A 111 18.38 -12.84 7.99
N GLY A 112 18.80 -14.10 7.83
CA GLY A 112 19.57 -14.82 8.85
C GLY A 112 18.85 -14.97 10.20
N ASP A 113 19.63 -14.91 11.27
CA ASP A 113 19.18 -15.17 12.64
C ASP A 113 18.09 -14.19 13.13
N ASP A 114 18.14 -12.94 12.68
CA ASP A 114 17.14 -11.93 13.05
C ASP A 114 15.74 -12.28 12.52
N ALA A 115 15.67 -12.82 11.30
CA ALA A 115 14.42 -13.28 10.72
C ALA A 115 13.83 -14.45 11.53
N GLN A 116 14.69 -15.36 12.01
CA GLN A 116 14.25 -16.48 12.83
C GLN A 116 13.77 -16.01 14.20
N ALA A 117 14.53 -15.14 14.87
CA ALA A 117 14.14 -14.57 16.15
C ALA A 117 12.80 -13.81 16.09
N ALA A 118 12.55 -13.05 15.02
CA ALA A 118 11.26 -12.39 14.82
C ALA A 118 10.11 -13.38 14.63
N ARG A 119 10.31 -14.47 13.87
CA ARG A 119 9.30 -15.53 13.71
C ARG A 119 9.02 -16.23 15.03
N ASP A 120 10.05 -16.53 15.81
CA ASP A 120 9.90 -17.19 17.11
C ASP A 120 9.14 -16.32 18.12
N LEU A 121 9.35 -14.99 18.07
CA LEU A 121 8.56 -14.04 18.85
C LEU A 121 7.12 -13.98 18.37
N ALA A 122 6.89 -13.84 17.06
CA ALA A 122 5.55 -13.78 16.48
C ALA A 122 4.74 -15.07 16.71
N ALA A 123 5.39 -16.23 16.72
CA ALA A 123 4.76 -17.53 16.96
C ALA A 123 4.17 -17.68 18.37
N ARG A 124 4.59 -16.83 19.31
CA ARG A 124 4.05 -16.77 20.68
C ARG A 124 2.80 -15.90 20.79
N VAL A 125 2.38 -15.27 19.70
CA VAL A 125 1.19 -14.41 19.65
C VAL A 125 0.07 -15.14 18.93
N HIS A 126 -1.10 -15.20 19.57
CA HIS A 126 -2.28 -15.84 19.02
C HIS A 126 -3.42 -14.83 18.93
N PHE A 127 -4.12 -14.85 17.79
CA PHE A 127 -5.32 -14.05 17.57
C PHE A 127 -6.54 -14.96 17.68
N LEU A 128 -7.50 -14.59 18.52
CA LEU A 128 -8.85 -15.14 18.48
C LEU A 128 -9.64 -14.32 17.45
N ARG A 129 -10.09 -14.95 16.36
CA ARG A 129 -10.83 -14.29 15.29
C ARG A 129 -12.10 -15.07 15.00
N ASP A 130 -13.21 -14.36 14.86
CA ASP A 130 -14.41 -14.89 14.24
C ASP A 130 -14.23 -14.84 12.70
N ASP A 131 -14.83 -15.79 11.98
CA ASP A 131 -14.63 -15.99 10.54
C ASP A 131 -14.75 -14.68 9.76
N VAL A 132 -13.67 -14.32 9.05
CA VAL A 132 -13.59 -13.04 8.36
C VAL A 132 -14.20 -13.15 6.98
N ALA A 133 -15.22 -12.34 6.69
CA ALA A 133 -15.84 -12.22 5.39
C ALA A 133 -14.83 -11.82 4.29
N GLU A 134 -15.07 -12.27 3.05
CA GLU A 134 -14.17 -12.08 1.92
C GLU A 134 -13.72 -10.61 1.73
N ALA A 135 -12.40 -10.41 1.60
CA ALA A 135 -11.75 -9.10 1.48
C ALA A 135 -11.99 -8.35 0.15
N ARG A 136 -12.99 -8.75 -0.66
CA ARG A 136 -13.26 -8.12 -1.97
C ARG A 136 -13.79 -6.70 -1.82
N VAL A 137 -14.75 -6.50 -0.91
CA VAL A 137 -15.40 -5.20 -0.69
C VAL A 137 -14.39 -4.16 -0.17
N PRO A 138 -13.58 -4.44 0.87
CA PRO A 138 -12.54 -3.52 1.33
C PRO A 138 -11.54 -3.09 0.25
N ARG A 139 -11.11 -4.02 -0.63
CA ARG A 139 -10.16 -3.71 -1.72
C ARG A 139 -10.72 -2.68 -2.70
N LEU A 140 -11.92 -2.93 -3.23
CA LEU A 140 -12.54 -2.04 -4.22
C LEU A 140 -12.84 -0.65 -3.65
N ILE A 141 -13.19 -0.59 -2.37
CA ILE A 141 -13.41 0.66 -1.65
C ILE A 141 -12.08 1.42 -1.45
N SER A 142 -11.02 0.74 -1.02
CA SER A 142 -9.66 1.30 -0.88
C SER A 142 -9.16 1.91 -2.20
N ASP A 143 -9.31 1.16 -3.30
CA ASP A 143 -8.86 1.62 -4.62
C ASP A 143 -9.63 2.85 -5.09
N ALA A 144 -10.94 2.91 -4.83
CA ALA A 144 -11.80 4.03 -5.23
C ALA A 144 -11.62 5.28 -4.37
N VAL A 145 -11.10 5.16 -3.14
CA VAL A 145 -10.66 6.31 -2.33
C VAL A 145 -9.31 6.84 -2.84
N ALA A 146 -8.36 5.94 -3.16
CA ALA A 146 -7.06 6.33 -3.71
C ALA A 146 -7.16 6.90 -5.14
N HIS A 147 -8.09 6.37 -5.94
CA HIS A 147 -8.38 6.81 -7.29
C HIS A 147 -9.87 7.12 -7.39
N PRO A 148 -10.29 8.38 -7.16
CA PRO A 148 -11.70 8.75 -7.04
C PRO A 148 -12.58 8.19 -8.16
N ARG A 149 -13.52 7.33 -7.79
CA ARG A 149 -14.55 6.74 -8.66
C ARG A 149 -15.87 6.68 -7.93
N VAL A 150 -16.96 6.91 -8.65
CA VAL A 150 -18.30 6.67 -8.09
C VAL A 150 -18.47 5.16 -7.86
N LEU A 151 -18.98 4.81 -6.69
CA LEU A 151 -19.28 3.43 -6.33
C LEU A 151 -20.78 3.22 -6.28
N ARG A 152 -21.24 2.10 -6.84
CA ARG A 152 -22.58 1.58 -6.59
C ARG A 152 -22.50 0.50 -5.53
N ILE A 153 -23.11 0.75 -4.37
CA ILE A 153 -23.10 -0.17 -3.23
C ILE A 153 -24.48 -0.74 -2.94
N ALA A 154 -24.52 -2.01 -2.53
CA ALA A 154 -25.64 -2.59 -1.81
C ALA A 154 -25.38 -2.47 -0.31
N TYR A 155 -26.20 -1.70 0.39
CA TYR A 155 -25.99 -1.38 1.80
C TYR A 155 -27.15 -1.89 2.66
N GLY A 156 -26.82 -2.64 3.72
CA GLY A 156 -27.77 -3.01 4.77
C GLY A 156 -27.83 -1.91 5.82
N ASP A 157 -28.98 -1.25 5.96
CA ASP A 157 -29.14 -0.26 7.02
C ASP A 157 -29.32 -0.91 8.41
N ARG A 158 -29.47 -0.08 9.45
CA ARG A 158 -29.61 -0.57 10.83
C ARG A 158 -30.89 -1.39 11.05
N ALA A 159 -31.91 -1.19 10.23
CA ALA A 159 -33.17 -1.94 10.26
C ALA A 159 -33.12 -3.21 9.41
N GLY A 160 -31.96 -3.52 8.80
CA GLY A 160 -31.79 -4.66 7.90
C GLY A 160 -32.35 -4.42 6.49
N THR A 161 -32.81 -3.20 6.18
CA THR A 161 -33.31 -2.89 4.85
C THR A 161 -32.14 -2.77 3.89
N ARG A 162 -32.14 -3.62 2.86
CA ARG A 162 -31.15 -3.54 1.79
C ARG A 162 -31.49 -2.38 0.87
N THR A 163 -30.49 -1.57 0.57
CA THR A 163 -30.65 -0.40 -0.27
C THR A 163 -29.53 -0.30 -1.30
N SER A 164 -29.83 0.19 -2.50
CA SER A 164 -28.82 0.53 -3.51
C SER A 164 -28.49 2.01 -3.40
N ARG A 165 -27.20 2.35 -3.43
CA ARG A 165 -26.71 3.74 -3.36
C ARG A 165 -25.59 3.95 -4.37
N GLU A 166 -25.59 5.11 -5.01
CA GLU A 166 -24.42 5.65 -5.67
C GLU A 166 -23.75 6.63 -4.72
N ILE A 167 -22.46 6.40 -4.46
CA ILE A 167 -21.68 7.16 -3.49
C ILE A 167 -20.36 7.62 -4.10
N GLU A 168 -19.89 8.78 -3.66
CA GLU A 168 -18.59 9.35 -4.05
C GLU A 168 -17.67 9.21 -2.82
N PRO A 169 -16.74 8.23 -2.80
CA PRO A 169 -15.87 7.96 -1.66
C PRO A 169 -14.94 9.15 -1.37
N LEU A 170 -14.80 9.54 -0.10
CA LEU A 170 -13.98 10.67 0.32
C LEU A 170 -12.89 10.29 1.33
N GLY A 171 -13.15 9.33 2.20
CA GLY A 171 -12.19 8.92 3.23
C GLY A 171 -12.76 7.93 4.23
N TYR A 172 -12.01 7.64 5.27
CA TYR A 172 -12.37 6.69 6.31
C TYR A 172 -12.34 7.29 7.70
N VAL A 173 -13.19 6.76 8.58
CA VAL A 173 -13.14 7.00 10.02
C VAL A 173 -13.20 5.64 10.72
N GLU A 174 -12.33 5.44 11.70
CA GLU A 174 -12.39 4.30 12.61
C GLU A 174 -13.06 4.75 13.92
N ARG A 175 -14.00 3.95 14.43
CA ARG A 175 -14.63 4.19 15.73
C ARG A 175 -14.93 2.87 16.42
N SER A 176 -14.30 2.66 17.56
CA SER A 176 -14.56 1.53 18.46
C SER A 176 -14.45 0.16 17.78
N GLY A 177 -13.45 0.00 16.92
CA GLY A 177 -13.17 -1.18 16.11
C GLY A 177 -13.91 -1.26 14.77
N ALA A 178 -14.84 -0.32 14.49
CA ALA A 178 -15.62 -0.32 13.27
C ALA A 178 -15.15 0.76 12.29
N TRP A 179 -14.99 0.37 11.03
CA TRP A 179 -14.60 1.28 9.95
C TRP A 179 -15.82 1.83 9.21
N TYR A 180 -15.81 3.14 9.00
CA TYR A 180 -16.82 3.90 8.28
C TYR A 180 -16.20 4.53 7.04
N LEU A 181 -16.79 4.30 5.89
CA LEU A 181 -16.52 5.02 4.65
C LEU A 181 -17.33 6.32 4.67
N ILE A 182 -16.65 7.46 4.63
CA ILE A 182 -17.28 8.76 4.44
C ILE A 182 -17.41 9.00 2.94
N ALA A 183 -18.64 9.29 2.49
CA ALA A 183 -18.93 9.49 1.08
C ALA A 183 -20.10 10.43 0.84
N TRP A 184 -20.09 11.13 -0.29
CA TRP A 184 -21.27 11.86 -0.78
C TRP A 184 -22.30 10.87 -1.33
N CYS A 185 -23.50 10.86 -0.76
CA CYS A 185 -24.57 9.96 -1.18
C CYS A 185 -25.50 10.68 -2.17
N ARG A 186 -25.43 10.34 -3.45
CA ARG A 186 -26.23 11.01 -4.51
C ARG A 186 -27.73 10.93 -4.30
N LEU A 187 -28.22 9.80 -3.78
CA LEU A 187 -29.65 9.64 -3.49
C LEU A 187 -30.15 10.59 -2.38
N ARG A 188 -29.26 11.00 -1.47
CA ARG A 188 -29.60 11.84 -0.31
C ARG A 188 -29.04 13.24 -0.43
N ASP A 189 -28.37 13.52 -1.55
CA ASP A 189 -27.69 14.77 -1.86
C ASP A 189 -26.89 15.34 -0.67
N GLY A 190 -26.04 14.49 -0.09
CA GLY A 190 -25.31 14.87 1.13
C GLY A 190 -24.32 13.83 1.61
N LEU A 191 -23.43 14.26 2.50
CA LEU A 191 -22.43 13.42 3.15
C LEU A 191 -23.05 12.39 4.09
N ARG A 192 -22.52 11.17 4.06
CA ARG A 192 -22.90 10.09 4.97
C ARG A 192 -21.72 9.20 5.32
N ALA A 193 -21.80 8.62 6.52
CA ALA A 193 -20.92 7.56 6.97
C ALA A 193 -21.58 6.19 6.74
N PHE A 194 -20.91 5.33 5.99
CA PHE A 194 -21.34 3.96 5.69
C PHE A 194 -20.43 2.99 6.42
N ARG A 195 -20.96 2.13 7.29
CA ARG A 195 -20.13 1.10 7.93
C ARG A 195 -19.69 0.08 6.87
N ILE A 196 -18.39 -0.19 6.80
CA ILE A 196 -17.83 -1.08 5.77
C ILE A 196 -18.38 -2.50 5.91
N ASP A 197 -18.54 -2.99 7.14
CA ASP A 197 -19.11 -4.31 7.46
C ASP A 197 -20.58 -4.49 7.01
N ARG A 198 -21.28 -3.40 6.68
CA ARG A 198 -22.67 -3.40 6.18
C ARG A 198 -22.79 -3.21 4.66
N ILE A 199 -21.67 -3.06 3.96
CA ILE A 199 -21.63 -3.04 2.50
C ILE A 199 -21.63 -4.48 2.02
N LEU A 200 -22.77 -4.91 1.50
CA LEU A 200 -23.01 -6.30 1.07
C LEU A 200 -22.40 -6.58 -0.31
N ASP A 201 -22.31 -5.56 -1.16
CA ASP A 201 -21.74 -5.64 -2.50
C ASP A 201 -21.30 -4.26 -2.98
N VAL A 202 -20.29 -4.22 -3.85
CA VAL A 202 -19.74 -3.00 -4.42
C VAL A 202 -19.36 -3.19 -5.89
N ALA A 203 -19.79 -2.24 -6.71
CA ALA A 203 -19.40 -2.12 -8.11
C ALA A 203 -18.77 -0.75 -8.36
N VAL A 204 -17.56 -0.75 -8.91
CA VAL A 204 -16.88 0.48 -9.34
C VAL A 204 -17.46 0.92 -10.69
N THR A 205 -17.82 2.19 -10.82
CA THR A 205 -18.27 2.75 -12.10
C THR A 205 -17.09 3.36 -12.86
N THR A 206 -17.31 3.73 -14.11
CA THR A 206 -16.34 4.47 -14.92
C THR A 206 -16.34 5.97 -14.64
N GLU A 207 -17.25 6.46 -13.79
CA GLU A 207 -17.45 7.87 -13.53
C GLU A 207 -16.48 8.37 -12.45
N THR A 208 -15.81 9.49 -12.76
CA THR A 208 -15.00 10.22 -11.79
C THR A 208 -15.89 11.28 -11.12
N PRO A 209 -16.03 11.28 -9.78
CA PRO A 209 -16.82 12.29 -9.09
C PRO A 209 -16.16 13.68 -9.19
N PRO A 210 -16.94 14.77 -9.07
CA PRO A 210 -16.35 16.10 -8.91
C PRO A 210 -15.46 16.15 -7.66
N PRO A 211 -14.40 16.97 -7.63
CA PRO A 211 -13.56 17.11 -6.45
C PRO A 211 -14.40 17.64 -5.29
N ARG A 212 -14.36 16.93 -4.16
CA ARG A 212 -14.97 17.35 -2.90
C ARG A 212 -13.92 17.33 -1.82
N THR A 213 -13.89 18.39 -1.02
CA THR A 213 -13.01 18.47 0.14
C THR A 213 -13.77 17.92 1.33
N LEU A 214 -13.17 16.96 2.04
CA LEU A 214 -13.67 16.51 3.33
C LEU A 214 -13.06 17.41 4.40
N THR A 215 -13.90 18.13 5.16
CA THR A 215 -13.46 18.94 6.31
C THR A 215 -13.62 18.17 7.61
N ALA A 216 -13.05 18.67 8.72
CA ALA A 216 -13.23 18.03 10.03
C ALA A 216 -14.70 18.09 10.51
N GLU A 217 -15.41 19.18 10.21
CA GLU A 217 -16.84 19.36 10.52
C GLU A 217 -17.70 18.35 9.76
N ASP A 218 -17.30 17.99 8.54
CA ASP A 218 -17.94 16.93 7.76
C ASP A 218 -17.76 15.55 8.38
N ILE A 219 -16.87 15.38 9.36
CA ILE A 219 -16.62 14.10 10.04
C ILE A 219 -17.45 14.01 11.33
N ASP A 220 -18.03 15.11 11.83
CA ASP A 220 -18.95 15.14 12.98
C ASP A 220 -20.27 14.37 12.75
N ILE A 221 -20.53 13.89 11.52
CA ILE A 221 -21.52 12.82 11.28
C ILE A 221 -21.20 11.53 12.07
N VAL A 222 -19.98 11.42 12.60
CA VAL A 222 -19.49 10.38 13.50
C VAL A 222 -19.24 10.99 14.88
N TYR A 223 -20.15 10.80 15.83
CA TYR A 223 -20.02 11.33 17.19
C TYR A 223 -18.69 10.89 17.89
N GLY A 224 -17.77 11.82 18.19
CA GLY A 224 -16.52 11.58 18.94
C GLY A 224 -15.47 12.72 18.87
N THR A 225 -14.33 12.57 19.55
CA THR A 225 -13.14 13.43 19.38
C THR A 225 -12.29 12.89 18.23
N LEU A 226 -11.98 13.73 17.25
CA LEU A 226 -11.25 13.34 16.04
C LEU A 226 -9.75 13.60 16.20
N GLU A 227 -8.95 12.57 15.95
CA GLU A 227 -7.50 12.67 15.83
C GLU A 227 -7.11 12.22 14.41
N PRO A 228 -6.54 13.09 13.56
CA PRO A 228 -6.10 12.69 12.24
C PRO A 228 -4.92 11.73 12.34
N LEU A 229 -4.84 10.76 11.43
CA LEU A 229 -3.66 9.93 11.30
C LEU A 229 -2.49 10.81 10.84
N THR A 230 -1.49 11.00 11.69
CA THR A 230 -0.21 11.64 11.36
C THR A 230 0.78 10.56 10.93
N LEU A 231 1.42 10.78 9.77
CA LEU A 231 2.47 9.91 9.22
C LEU A 231 3.86 10.49 9.50
#